data_AF-A0A804IU95-F1
#
_entry.id   AF-A0A804IU95-F1
#
_cell.length_a   1.000
_cell.length_b   1.000
_cell.length_c   1.000
_cell.angle_alpha   90.00
_cell.angle_beta   90.00
_cell.angle_gamma   90.00
#
_symmetry.space_group_name_H-M   'P 1'
#
loop_
_entity.id
_entity.type
_entity.pdbx_description
1 polymer ?
#
loop_
_entity_poly.entity_id
_entity_poly.type
_entity_poly.pdbx_seq_one_letter_code
_entity_poly.pdbx_strand_id
1 'polypeptide(L)' 'MSWLLPLSSKDIEKEVRKEVDDAIALAKESPMPDPSELFTNVYVKGFGAEVFGADRKEVKAVLP' A
#
# COMPACT_ATOMS: atom_id res chain seq x y z
N MET A 1 2.26 11.71 39.49
CA MET A 1 2.53 11.74 38.03
C MET A 1 3.94 11.22 37.77
N SER A 2 4.10 9.92 37.53
CA SER A 2 5.34 9.40 36.92
C SER A 2 4.91 8.65 35.66
N TRP A 3 4.63 9.43 34.61
CA TRP A 3 4.34 8.91 33.26
C TRP A 3 5.57 8.96 32.35
N LEU A 4 6.74 9.19 32.94
CA LEU A 4 8.02 9.24 32.24
C LEU A 4 8.99 8.33 32.98
N LEU A 5 8.81 7.01 32.82
CA LEU A 5 9.97 6.13 32.88
C LEU A 5 10.85 6.55 31.70
N PRO A 6 12.09 7.00 31.92
CA PRO A 6 12.97 7.37 30.84
C PRO A 6 13.42 6.09 30.18
N LEU A 7 12.64 5.61 29.20
CA LEU A 7 13.29 5.03 28.04
C LEU A 7 14.30 6.10 27.60
N SER A 8 15.59 5.78 27.74
CA SER A 8 16.64 6.71 27.35
C SER A 8 16.35 7.15 25.92
N SER A 9 16.67 8.39 25.54
CA SER A 9 16.51 8.84 24.14
C SER A 9 17.12 7.83 23.14
N LYS A 10 18.13 7.06 23.56
CA LYS A 10 18.76 5.97 22.81
C LYS A 10 17.91 4.71 22.67
N ASP A 11 17.09 4.37 23.66
CA ASP A 11 16.17 3.23 23.58
C ASP A 11 15.02 3.55 22.62
N ILE A 12 14.54 4.79 22.63
CA ILE A 12 13.53 5.28 21.66
C ILE A 12 14.09 5.26 20.24
N GLU A 13 15.31 5.76 20.03
CA GLU A 13 15.96 5.76 18.72
C GLU A 13 16.12 4.34 18.16
N LYS A 14 16.52 3.38 19.01
CA LYS A 14 16.63 1.97 18.62
C LYS A 14 15.28 1.37 18.23
N GLU A 15 14.22 1.64 19.01
CA GLU A 15 12.89 1.11 18.72
C GLU A 15 12.35 1.66 17.40
N VAL A 16 12.45 2.98 17.20
CA VAL A 16 12.04 3.62 15.94
C VAL A 16 12.83 3.08 14.76
N ARG A 17 14.15 2.86 14.94
CA ARG A 17 14.98 2.29 13.88
C ARG A 17 14.53 0.89 13.50
N LYS A 18 14.23 0.06 14.49
CA LYS A 18 13.73 -1.31 14.30
C LYS A 18 12.37 -1.30 13.60
N GLU A 19 11.43 -0.46 14.03
CA GLU A 19 10.12 -0.33 13.38
C GLU A 19 10.24 0.06 11.90
N VAL A 20 11.15 0.99 11.58
CA VAL A 20 11.43 1.39 10.19
C VAL A 20 12.04 0.24 9.40
N ASP A 21 13.02 -0.47 9.95
CA ASP A 21 13.67 -1.60 9.26
C ASP A 21 12.67 -2.75 9.02
N ASP A 22 11.80 -3.04 9.99
CA ASP A 22 10.73 -4.05 9.88
C ASP A 22 9.69 -3.63 8.81
N ALA A 23 9.28 -2.36 8.77
CA ALA A 23 8.36 -1.84 7.76
C ALA A 23 8.96 -1.90 6.34
N ILE A 24 10.26 -1.64 6.20
CA ILE A 24 10.97 -1.77 4.92
C ILE A 24 11.04 -3.23 4.48
N ALA A 25 11.30 -4.16 5.40
CA ALA A 25 11.30 -5.59 5.10
C ALA A 25 9.92 -6.05 4.59
N LEU A 26 8.85 -5.68 5.30
CA LEU A 26 7.48 -5.98 4.90
C LEU A 26 7.13 -5.40 3.52
N ALA A 27 7.50 -4.15 3.26
CA ALA A 27 7.24 -3.51 1.96
C ALA A 27 7.98 -4.20 0.80
N LYS A 28 9.19 -4.74 1.05
CA LYS A 28 9.97 -5.48 0.04
C LYS A 28 9.40 -6.88 -0.22
N GLU A 29 8.79 -7.50 0.79
CA GLU A 29 8.15 -8.81 0.66
C GLU A 29 6.72 -8.72 0.09
N SER A 30 6.12 -7.52 0.10
CA SER A 30 4.80 -7.31 -0.48
C SER A 30 4.81 -7.65 -1.98
N PRO A 31 3.91 -8.55 -2.43
CA PRO A 31 3.83 -8.89 -3.84
C PRO A 31 3.36 -7.68 -4.67
N MET A 32 3.67 -7.69 -5.97
CA MET A 32 3.06 -6.75 -6.91
C MET A 32 1.54 -7.00 -6.96
N PRO A 33 0.71 -5.95 -7.03
CA PRO A 33 -0.73 -6.10 -7.19
C PRO A 33 -1.08 -6.91 -8.43
N ASP A 34 -2.21 -7.60 -8.41
CA ASP A 34 -2.66 -8.35 -9.59
C ASP A 34 -3.00 -7.36 -10.74
N PRO A 35 -2.67 -7.68 -12.00
CA PRO A 35 -3.03 -6.82 -13.14
C PRO A 35 -4.52 -6.49 -13.23
N SER A 36 -5.41 -7.32 -12.69
CA SER A 36 -6.86 -7.07 -12.64
C SER A 36 -7.22 -5.90 -11.72
N GLU A 37 -6.39 -5.62 -10.70
CA GLU A 37 -6.59 -4.50 -9.78
C GLU A 37 -6.40 -3.14 -10.45
N LEU A 38 -5.80 -3.09 -11.65
CA LEU A 38 -5.61 -1.88 -12.45
C LEU A 38 -6.90 -1.08 -12.68
N PHE A 39 -8.04 -1.77 -12.71
CA PHE A 39 -9.35 -1.18 -13.00
C PHE A 39 -10.22 -1.01 -11.75
N THR A 40 -9.66 -1.21 -10.56
CA THR A 40 -10.36 -0.97 -9.30
C THR A 40 -10.28 0.50 -8.90
N ASN A 41 -11.25 0.98 -8.12
CA ASN A 41 -11.26 2.34 -7.55
C ASN A 41 -11.23 3.51 -8.54
N VAL A 42 -11.60 3.29 -9.81
CA VAL A 42 -11.72 4.35 -10.83
C VAL A 42 -12.92 5.27 -10.54
N TYR A 43 -14.04 4.67 -10.14
CA TYR A 43 -15.22 5.39 -9.67
C TYR A 43 -15.66 4.83 -8.32
N VAL A 44 -16.07 5.73 -7.41
CA VAL A 44 -16.57 5.35 -6.07
C VAL A 44 -17.89 4.59 -6.16
N LYS A 45 -18.69 4.86 -7.20
CA LYS A 45 -19.90 4.11 -7.53
C LYS A 45 -19.68 3.41 -8.85
N GLY A 46 -20.16 2.17 -8.94
CA GLY A 46 -20.03 1.40 -10.14
C GLY A 46 -20.93 1.91 -11.25
N PHE A 47 -20.36 2.10 -12.44
CA PHE A 47 -21.08 2.62 -13.61
C PHE A 47 -21.04 1.66 -14.81
N GLY A 48 -20.42 0.47 -14.67
CA GLY A 48 -20.34 -0.51 -15.75
C GLY A 48 -19.60 0.00 -16.99
N ALA A 49 -18.73 1.00 -16.83
CA ALA A 49 -18.01 1.62 -17.93
C ALA A 49 -16.92 0.68 -18.47
N GLU A 50 -16.77 0.63 -19.78
CA GLU A 50 -15.67 -0.11 -20.41
C GLU A 50 -14.37 0.70 -20.32
N VAL A 51 -13.30 0.01 -19.93
CA VAL A 51 -11.94 0.56 -19.85
C VAL A 51 -11.02 -0.24 -20.75
N PHE A 52 -10.09 0.48 -21.37
CA PHE A 52 -9.19 -0.05 -22.38
C PHE A 52 -7.74 0.24 -21.96
N GLY A 53 -6.85 -0.71 -22.24
CA GLY A 53 -5.41 -0.51 -22.13
C GLY A 53 -4.88 0.55 -23.11
N ALA A 54 -3.62 0.92 -22.97
CA ALA A 54 -2.97 1.95 -23.78
C ALA A 54 -3.02 1.66 -25.29
N ASP A 55 -2.95 0.38 -25.67
CA ASP A 55 -3.01 -0.10 -27.05
C ASP A 55 -4.45 -0.25 -27.60
N ARG A 56 -5.46 -0.17 -26.71
CA ARG A 56 -6.91 -0.32 -26.96
C ARG A 56 -7.33 -1.62 -27.64
N LYS A 57 -6.44 -2.62 -27.75
CA LYS A 57 -6.69 -3.87 -28.47
C LYS A 57 -6.75 -5.07 -27.53
N GLU A 58 -5.79 -5.19 -26.63
CA GLU A 58 -5.57 -6.41 -25.85
C GLU A 58 -6.22 -6.36 -24.47
N VAL A 59 -6.21 -5.22 -23.80
CA VAL A 59 -6.77 -5.10 -22.45
C VAL A 59 -8.11 -4.38 -22.50
N LYS A 60 -9.18 -5.11 -22.13
CA LYS A 60 -10.54 -4.59 -21.96
C LYS A 60 -11.11 -5.10 -20.65
N ALA A 61 -11.70 -4.22 -19.85
CA ALA A 61 -12.42 -4.60 -18.65
C ALA A 61 -13.69 -3.76 -18.49
N VAL A 62 -14.65 -4.26 -17.72
CA VAL A 62 -15.83 -3.51 -17.29
C VAL A 62 -15.59 -3.11 -15.85
N LEU A 63 -15.69 -1.82 -15.56
CA LEU A 63 -15.59 -1.32 -14.20
C LEU A 63 -16.75 -1.88 -13.36
N PRO A 64 -16.51 -2.20 -12.08
CA PRO A 64 -17.56 -2.62 -11.15
C PRO A 64 -18.66 -1.56 -11.01
#